data_AF-A0A964RTU0-F1
#
_entry.id   AF-A0A964RTU0-F1
#
_cell.length_a   1.000
_cell.length_b   1.000
_cell.length_c   1.000
_cell.angle_alpha   90.00
_cell.angle_beta   90.00
_cell.angle_gamma   90.00
#
_symmetry.space_group_name_H-M   'P 1'
#
loop_
_entity.id
_entity.type
_entity.pdbx_description
1 polymer ?
#
loop_
_entity_poly.entity_id
_entity_poly.type
_entity_poly.pdbx_seq_one_letter_code
_entity_poly.pdbx_strand_id
1 'polypeptide(L)'
;MKNNSFTELSTEKLIKKRDLLKGIVIGIAIVWIAMFGLALYFYINKSSAILFISVAALPVTLLPVYNYITALNKEIKHRQQNIS
;
A
#
# COMPACT_ATOMS: atom_id res chain seq x y z
N MET A 1 -15.72 3.58 21.43
CA MET A 1 -14.97 4.42 20.48
C MET A 1 -13.55 3.88 20.40
N LYS A 2 -13.11 3.40 19.24
CA LYS A 2 -11.76 2.83 19.07
C LYS A 2 -10.76 3.97 19.05
N ASN A 3 -9.91 4.00 20.07
CA ASN A 3 -8.89 5.00 20.37
C ASN A 3 -7.77 4.81 19.35
N ASN A 4 -7.87 5.53 18.24
CA ASN A 4 -6.91 5.45 17.16
C ASN A 4 -5.64 6.17 17.64
N SER A 5 -4.56 5.44 17.84
CA SER A 5 -3.25 5.89 18.36
C SER A 5 -2.52 6.96 17.51
N PHE A 6 -3.22 7.58 16.56
CA PHE A 6 -2.70 8.70 15.79
C PHE A 6 -2.57 9.95 16.65
N THR A 7 -3.43 10.15 17.67
CA THR A 7 -3.43 11.32 18.56
C THR A 7 -2.13 11.51 19.33
N GLU A 8 -1.42 10.43 19.66
CA GLU A 8 -0.14 10.46 20.39
C GLU A 8 1.09 10.70 19.51
N LEU A 9 0.95 10.56 18.19
CA LEU A 9 2.05 10.78 17.25
C LEU A 9 2.08 12.26 16.84
N SER A 10 3.25 12.89 16.88
CA SER A 10 3.47 14.23 16.35
C SER A 10 3.25 14.27 14.84
N THR A 11 2.81 15.41 14.30
CA THR A 11 2.52 15.59 12.86
C THR A 11 3.67 15.13 11.96
N GLU A 12 4.92 15.37 12.36
CA GLU A 12 6.12 14.88 11.66
C GLU A 12 6.22 13.35 11.62
N LYS A 13 5.90 12.67 12.73
CA LYS A 13 5.91 11.20 12.79
C LYS A 13 4.79 10.61 11.93
N LEU A 14 3.62 11.26 11.84
CA LEU A 14 2.55 10.85 10.92
C LEU A 14 3.01 10.98 9.46
N ILE A 15 3.64 12.10 9.10
CA ILE A 15 4.14 12.36 7.75
C ILE A 15 5.23 11.35 7.36
N LYS A 16 6.23 11.11 8.23
CA LYS A 16 7.26 10.08 7.99
C LYS A 16 6.68 8.69 7.77
N LYS A 17 5.70 8.28 8.60
CA LYS A 17 5.04 6.98 8.44
C LYS A 17 4.32 6.86 7.10
N ARG A 18 3.58 7.90 6.69
CA ARG A 18 2.91 7.96 5.38
C ARG A 18 3.90 7.77 4.24
N ASP A 19 5.01 8.49 4.27
CA ASP A 19 5.97 8.49 3.17
C ASP A 19 6.74 7.15 3.08
N LEU A 20 7.03 6.53 4.23
CA LEU A 20 7.56 5.17 4.31
C LEU A 20 6.58 4.15 3.70
N LEU A 21 5.30 4.20 4.09
CA LEU A 21 4.26 3.32 3.57
C LEU A 21 4.07 3.50 2.05
N LYS A 22 4.08 4.74 1.55
CA LYS A 22 4.07 5.01 0.11
C LYS A 22 5.29 4.40 -0.60
N GLY A 23 6.48 4.56 -0.03
CA GLY A 23 7.70 3.97 -0.56
C GLY A 23 7.63 2.44 -0.66
N ILE A 24 7.11 1.78 0.39
CA ILE A 24 6.89 0.33 0.37
C ILE A 24 5.90 -0.07 -0.72
N VAL A 25 4.77 0.63 -0.87
CA VAL A 25 3.77 0.32 -1.90
C VAL A 25 4.37 0.44 -3.30
N ILE A 26 5.19 1.45 -3.55
CA ILE A 26 5.90 1.62 -4.83
C ILE A 26 6.88 0.46 -5.06
N GLY A 27 7.65 0.08 -4.04
CA GLY A 27 8.57 -1.06 -4.12
C GLY A 27 7.84 -2.38 -4.45
N ILE A 28 6.72 -2.64 -3.77
CA ILE A 28 5.86 -3.80 -4.05
C ILE A 28 5.34 -3.75 -5.49
N ALA A 29 4.90 -2.58 -5.98
CA ALA A 29 4.39 -2.43 -7.34
C ALA A 29 5.45 -2.76 -8.41
N ILE A 30 6.71 -2.36 -8.21
CA ILE A 30 7.82 -2.69 -9.13
C ILE A 30 8.05 -4.20 -9.18
N VAL A 31 8.13 -4.85 -8.02
CA VAL A 31 8.27 -6.32 -7.93
C VAL A 31 7.08 -7.02 -8.59
N TRP A 32 5.89 -6.46 -8.42
CA TRP A 32 4.67 -7.00 -8.99
C TRP A 32 4.67 -7.00 -10.52
N ILE A 33 5.16 -5.92 -11.15
CA ILE A 33 5.36 -5.86 -12.61
C ILE A 33 6.36 -6.92 -13.08
N ALA A 34 7.46 -7.11 -12.35
CA ALA A 34 8.44 -8.15 -12.67
C ALA A 34 7.84 -9.56 -12.57
N MET A 35 7.02 -9.83 -11.54
CA MET A 35 6.27 -11.09 -11.43
C MET A 35 5.29 -11.29 -12.58
N PHE A 36 4.66 -10.22 -13.05
CA PHE A 36 3.77 -10.27 -14.21
C PHE A 36 4.52 -10.68 -15.49
N GLY A 37 5.71 -10.11 -15.71
CA GLY A 37 6.59 -10.50 -16.81
C GLY A 37 7.00 -11.97 -16.73
N LEU A 38 7.31 -12.46 -15.53
CA LEU A 38 7.65 -13.86 -15.32
C LEU A 38 6.44 -14.78 -15.56
N ALA A 39 5.25 -14.41 -15.08
CA ALA A 39 4.02 -15.16 -15.32
C ALA A 39 3.72 -15.26 -16.84
N LEU A 40 3.93 -14.17 -17.59
CA LEU A 40 3.76 -14.15 -19.04
C LEU A 40 4.77 -15.09 -19.74
N TYR A 41 6.04 -15.07 -19.33
CA TYR A 41 7.05 -16.00 -19.84
C TYR A 41 6.65 -17.46 -19.61
N PHE A 42 6.20 -17.82 -18.40
CA PHE A 42 5.76 -19.18 -18.08
C PHE A 42 4.49 -19.59 -18.83
N TYR A 43 3.56 -18.67 -19.06
CA TYR A 43 2.37 -18.94 -19.85
C TYR A 43 2.72 -19.32 -21.29
N ILE A 44 3.61 -18.55 -21.93
CA ILE A 44 4.03 -18.82 -23.31
C ILE A 44 4.80 -20.14 -23.41
N ASN A 45 5.69 -20.44 -22.45
CA ASN A 45 6.58 -21.60 -22.55
C ASN A 45 6.00 -22.90 -21.97
N LYS A 46 5.10 -22.83 -20.99
CA LYS A 46 4.55 -24.00 -20.27
C LYS A 46 3.03 -24.09 -20.26
N SER A 47 2.31 -23.16 -20.91
CA SER A 47 0.83 -23.08 -20.92
C SER A 47 0.19 -23.14 -19.53
N SER A 48 0.92 -22.72 -18.49
CA SER A 48 0.42 -22.71 -17.13
C SER A 48 -0.02 -21.30 -16.74
N ALA A 49 -1.31 -21.15 -16.48
CA ALA A 49 -1.91 -19.88 -16.03
C ALA A 49 -1.97 -19.73 -14.50
N ILE A 50 -1.52 -20.74 -13.74
CA ILE A 50 -1.62 -20.77 -12.27
C ILE A 50 -0.96 -19.55 -11.62
N LEU A 51 0.16 -19.07 -12.20
CA LEU A 51 0.89 -17.91 -11.68
C LEU A 51 0.08 -16.60 -11.75
N PHE A 52 -0.87 -16.49 -12.68
CA PHE A 52 -1.72 -15.28 -12.79
C PHE A 52 -2.68 -15.14 -11.61
N ILE A 53 -3.14 -16.24 -11.03
CA ILE A 53 -4.04 -16.21 -9.87
C ILE A 53 -3.30 -15.61 -8.67
N SER A 54 -2.08 -16.08 -8.41
CA SER A 54 -1.23 -15.57 -7.33
C SER A 54 -0.88 -14.10 -7.54
N VAL A 55 -0.58 -13.72 -8.79
CA VAL A 55 -0.28 -12.32 -9.13
C VAL A 55 -1.54 -11.45 -8.98
N ALA A 56 -2.72 -11.91 -9.40
CA ALA A 56 -3.98 -11.17 -9.27
C ALA A 56 -4.48 -11.01 -7.82
N ALA A 57 -4.02 -11.85 -6.88
CA ALA A 57 -4.38 -11.74 -5.47
C ALA A 57 -3.61 -10.63 -4.72
N LEU A 58 -2.45 -10.21 -5.24
CA LEU A 58 -1.57 -9.23 -4.57
C LEU A 58 -2.19 -7.84 -4.34
N PRO A 59 -3.01 -7.26 -5.25
CA PRO A 59 -3.71 -6.01 -4.97
C PRO A 59 -4.65 -6.10 -3.77
N VAL A 60 -5.24 -7.27 -3.54
CA VAL A 60 -6.17 -7.49 -2.41
C VAL A 60 -5.45 -7.37 -1.07
N THR A 61 -4.19 -7.83 -0.99
CA THR A 61 -3.39 -7.75 0.24
C THR A 61 -2.94 -6.31 0.55
N LEU A 62 -2.99 -5.39 -0.44
CA LEU A 62 -2.67 -3.97 -0.26
C LEU A 62 -3.86 -3.12 0.21
N LEU A 63 -5.10 -3.64 0.15
CA LEU A 63 -6.30 -2.93 0.64
C LEU A 63 -6.19 -2.41 2.09
N PRO A 64 -5.75 -3.20 3.10
CA PRO A 64 -5.60 -2.71 4.47
C PRO A 64 -4.58 -1.57 4.57
N VAL A 65 -3.50 -1.63 3.78
CA VAL A 65 -2.47 -0.59 3.72
C VAL A 65 -3.04 0.69 3.12
N TYR A 66 -3.81 0.59 2.04
CA TYR A 66 -4.47 1.74 1.42
C TYR A 66 -5.47 2.42 2.37
N ASN A 67 -6.29 1.63 3.07
CA ASN A 67 -7.23 2.15 4.07
C ASN A 67 -6.50 2.87 5.20
N TYR A 68 -5.38 2.31 5.67
CA TYR A 68 -4.54 2.92 6.69
C TYR A 68 -3.92 4.24 6.22
N ILE A 69 -3.37 4.30 5.01
CA ILE A 69 -2.82 5.55 4.42
C ILE A 69 -3.91 6.61 4.27
N THR A 70 -5.12 6.22 3.86
CA THR A 70 -6.26 7.13 3.69
C THR A 70 -6.72 7.70 5.03
N ALA A 71 -6.84 6.86 6.06
CA ALA A 71 -7.15 7.30 7.41
C ALA A 71 -6.07 8.25 7.96
N LEU A 72 -4.79 7.93 7.73
CA LEU A 72 -3.66 8.77 8.12
C LEU A 72 -3.68 10.14 7.42
N ASN A 73 -3.99 10.18 6.12
CA ASN A 73 -4.12 11.43 5.37
C ASN A 73 -5.29 12.30 5.88
N LYS A 74 -6.43 11.68 6.20
CA LYS A 74 -7.58 12.39 6.80
C LYS A 74 -7.20 13.04 8.13
N GLU A 75 -6.47 12.31 8.97
CA GLU A 75 -5.99 12.81 10.26
C GLU A 75 -4.98 13.96 10.11
N ILE A 76 -4.00 13.83 9.20
CA ILE A 76 -3.03 14.91 8.91
C ILE A 76 -3.75 16.18 8.43
N LYS A 77 -4.72 16.03 7.51
CA LYS A 77 -5.49 17.15 6.96
C LYS A 77 -6.34 17.83 8.05
N HIS A 78 -6.99 17.04 8.90
CA HIS A 78 -7.79 17.56 10.02
C HIS A 78 -6.95 18.40 11.00
N ARG A 79 -5.70 18.00 11.27
CA ARG A 79 -4.79 18.77 12.13
C ARG A 79 -4.30 20.05 11.46
N GLN A 80 -3.99 20.01 10.17
CA GLN A 80 -3.59 21.21 9.44
C GLN A 80 -4.72 22.26 9.37
N GLN A 81 -5.99 21.82 9.30
CA GLN A 81 -7.15 22.71 9.24
C GLN A 81 -7.57 23.29 10.60
N ASN A 82 -7.18 22.68 11.73
CA ASN A 82 -7.48 23.19 13.08
C ASN A 82 -6.39 24.11 13.65
N ILE A 83 -5.33 24.40 12.87
CA ILE A 83 -4.22 25.30 13.26
C ILE A 83 -4.26 26.62 12.44
N SER A 84 -5.25 26.78 11.53
CA SER A 84 -5.54 28.02 10.80
C SER A 84 -6.75 28.74 11.39
#